data_AF-A0A0W0FBP9-F1
#
_entry.id   AF-A0A0W0FBP9-F1
#
_cell.length_a   1.000
_cell.length_b   1.000
_cell.length_c   1.000
_cell.angle_alpha   90.00
_cell.angle_beta   90.00
_cell.angle_gamma   90.00
#
_symmetry.space_group_name_H-M   'P 1'
#
loop_
_entity.id
_entity.type
_entity.pdbx_description
1 polymer ?
#
loop_
_entity_poly.entity_id
_entity_poly.type
_entity_poly.pdbx_seq_one_letter_code
_entity_poly.pdbx_strand_id
1 'polypeptide(L)'
;MSTTGAGDSGVGSRLPVSVLILSGVSTAIAVTISATSIWLQLKNYRKPALQRMVVRIMVMVPLYAVSSFIALFSLRAAFFIDAVRDIYEAFVIYCFFTLLTSYLGGQRSLLILLHGRPPKDPPLPINFIMREIDVSDPYTFLFLKRGILQY
;
A
#
# COMPACT_ATOMS: atom_id res chain seq x y z
N MET A 1 -12.77 36.25 -29.66
CA MET A 1 -11.68 36.47 -28.69
C MET A 1 -12.24 36.23 -27.29
N SER A 2 -12.05 35.01 -26.76
CA SER A 2 -12.22 34.66 -25.34
C SER A 2 -11.97 33.16 -25.14
N THR A 3 -10.69 32.77 -25.23
CA THR A 3 -10.18 31.52 -24.65
C THR A 3 -9.72 31.82 -23.23
N THR A 4 -10.50 31.44 -22.22
CA THR A 4 -10.05 31.56 -20.81
C THR A 4 -10.55 30.36 -19.99
N GLY A 5 -9.66 29.39 -19.79
CA GLY A 5 -9.44 28.76 -18.48
C GLY A 5 -10.43 27.72 -17.93
N ALA A 6 -11.01 26.83 -18.74
CA ALA A 6 -11.86 25.74 -18.23
C ALA A 6 -11.07 24.49 -17.77
N GLY A 7 -9.88 24.65 -17.18
CA GLY A 7 -8.94 23.55 -16.93
C GLY A 7 -8.50 23.31 -15.48
N ASP A 8 -8.92 24.14 -14.51
CA ASP A 8 -8.30 24.15 -13.17
C ASP A 8 -9.28 24.04 -11.99
N SER A 9 -10.58 23.89 -12.25
CA SER A 9 -11.59 23.69 -11.20
C SER A 9 -11.68 22.21 -10.79
N GLY A 10 -11.38 21.90 -9.52
CA GLY A 10 -11.51 20.56 -8.96
C GLY A 10 -12.92 19.99 -9.04
N VAL A 11 -13.04 18.65 -8.95
CA VAL A 11 -14.31 17.92 -9.08
C VAL A 11 -15.39 18.41 -8.09
N GLY A 12 -14.98 18.93 -6.94
CA GLY A 12 -15.82 19.50 -5.89
C GLY A 12 -16.58 20.76 -6.28
N SER A 13 -16.14 21.48 -7.32
CA SER A 13 -16.79 22.72 -7.80
C SER A 13 -18.22 22.49 -8.31
N ARG A 14 -18.56 21.25 -8.66
CA ARG A 14 -19.87 20.83 -9.19
C ARG A 14 -20.75 20.12 -8.16
N LEU A 15 -20.24 19.89 -6.95
CA LEU A 15 -20.92 19.11 -5.91
C LEU A 15 -21.60 20.01 -4.88
N PRO A 16 -22.73 19.58 -4.28
CA PRO A 16 -23.37 20.33 -3.21
C PRO A 16 -22.46 20.42 -1.98
N VAL A 17 -22.46 21.58 -1.31
CA VAL A 17 -21.60 21.87 -0.15
C VAL A 17 -21.74 20.82 0.97
N SER A 18 -22.94 20.25 1.13
CA SER A 18 -23.21 19.16 2.08
C SER A 18 -22.33 17.93 1.85
N VAL A 19 -22.05 17.57 0.60
CA VAL A 19 -21.19 16.43 0.24
C VAL A 19 -19.73 16.75 0.53
N LEU A 20 -19.30 17.99 0.30
CA LEU A 20 -17.95 18.44 0.64
C LEU A 20 -17.69 18.36 2.15
N ILE A 21 -18.64 18.84 2.96
CA ILE A 21 -18.55 18.77 4.43
C ILE A 21 -18.52 17.31 4.90
N LEU A 22 -19.41 16.44 4.36
CA LEU A 22 -19.44 15.03 4.73
C LEU A 22 -18.13 14.31 4.37
N SER A 23 -17.56 14.59 3.19
CA SER A 23 -16.28 14.02 2.77
C SER A 23 -15.11 14.47 3.66
N GLY A 24 -15.11 15.74 4.09
CA GLY A 24 -14.12 16.27 5.03
C GLY A 24 -14.22 15.64 6.41
N VAL A 25 -15.43 15.49 6.94
CA VAL A 25 -15.67 14.83 8.24
C VAL A 25 -15.27 13.35 8.18
N SER A 26 -15.65 12.64 7.13
CA SER A 26 -15.25 11.23 6.94
C SER A 26 -13.74 11.07 6.87
N THR A 27 -13.05 11.95 6.13
CA THR A 27 -11.58 11.98 6.03
C THR A 27 -10.94 12.23 7.40
N ALA A 28 -11.46 13.18 8.18
CA ALA A 28 -10.96 13.48 9.52
C ALA A 28 -11.14 12.30 10.49
N ILE A 29 -12.28 11.61 10.43
CA ILE A 29 -12.53 10.39 11.23
C ILE A 29 -11.55 9.27 10.83
N ALA A 30 -11.36 9.02 9.54
CA ALA A 30 -10.42 8.01 9.07
C ALA A 30 -8.98 8.29 9.53
N VAL A 31 -8.54 9.54 9.44
CA VAL A 31 -7.19 9.96 9.87
C VAL A 31 -7.03 9.81 11.39
N THR A 32 -8.03 10.22 12.17
CA THR A 32 -7.98 10.11 13.64
C THR A 32 -7.97 8.66 14.11
N ILE A 33 -8.80 7.78 13.53
CA ILE A 33 -8.78 6.35 13.85
C ILE A 33 -7.42 5.73 13.51
N SER A 34 -6.86 6.05 12.34
CA SER A 34 -5.54 5.53 11.95
C SER A 34 -4.44 6.04 12.89
N ALA A 35 -4.43 7.33 13.23
CA ALA A 35 -3.49 7.91 14.18
C ALA A 35 -3.57 7.24 15.55
N THR A 36 -4.78 6.96 16.03
CA THR A 36 -5.00 6.30 17.32
C THR A 36 -4.49 4.85 17.29
N SER A 37 -4.73 4.12 16.20
CA SER A 37 -4.19 2.77 15.98
C SER A 37 -2.66 2.74 15.96
N ILE A 38 -2.03 3.69 15.26
CA ILE A 38 -0.57 3.83 15.24
C ILE A 38 -0.04 4.13 16.64
N TRP A 39 -0.70 5.02 17.38
CA TRP A 39 -0.31 5.38 18.74
C TRP A 39 -0.44 4.20 19.71
N LEU A 40 -1.51 3.42 19.62
CA LEU A 40 -1.69 2.17 20.40
C LEU A 40 -0.57 1.16 20.13
N GLN A 41 -0.17 1.02 18.86
CA GLN A 41 0.99 0.20 18.52
C GLN A 41 2.25 0.78 19.16
N LEU A 42 2.54 2.06 18.97
CA LEU A 42 3.72 2.73 19.58
C LEU A 42 3.77 2.56 21.11
N LYS A 43 2.61 2.58 21.79
CA LYS A 43 2.52 2.44 23.25
C LYS A 43 2.78 1.03 23.75
N ASN A 44 2.41 0.00 22.99
CA ASN A 44 2.70 -1.41 23.31
C ASN A 44 3.87 -1.94 22.47
N TYR A 45 5.04 -1.31 22.62
CA TYR A 45 6.25 -1.60 21.84
C TYR A 45 7.01 -2.84 22.36
N ARG A 46 6.55 -4.04 21.99
CA ARG A 46 7.21 -5.30 22.39
C ARG A 46 8.18 -5.86 21.35
N LYS A 47 7.94 -5.65 20.05
CA LYS A 47 8.81 -6.11 18.95
C LYS A 47 8.98 -5.00 17.91
N PRO A 48 9.98 -4.11 18.04
CA PRO A 48 10.08 -2.87 17.27
C PRO A 48 10.25 -3.09 15.77
N ALA A 49 10.89 -4.20 15.36
CA ALA A 49 11.10 -4.51 13.94
C ALA A 49 9.79 -4.86 13.20
N LEU A 50 8.94 -5.69 13.82
CA LEU A 50 7.64 -6.06 13.27
C LEU A 50 6.71 -4.84 13.25
N GLN A 51 6.62 -4.17 14.39
CA GLN A 51 5.66 -3.10 14.57
C GLN A 51 5.90 -1.90 13.66
N ARG A 52 7.17 -1.57 13.38
CA ARG A 52 7.52 -0.54 12.39
C ARG A 52 6.97 -0.85 11.00
N MET A 53 6.98 -2.11 10.57
CA MET A 53 6.41 -2.49 9.29
C MET A 53 4.87 -2.41 9.31
N VAL A 54 4.22 -2.76 10.42
CA VAL A 54 2.75 -2.63 10.54
C VAL A 54 2.33 -1.15 10.48
N VAL A 55 3.07 -0.27 11.16
CA VAL A 55 2.82 1.18 11.11
C VAL A 55 2.92 1.69 9.66
N ARG A 56 3.92 1.25 8.89
CA ARG A 56 4.06 1.61 7.47
C ARG A 56 2.85 1.17 6.64
N ILE A 57 2.28 0.00 6.91
CA ILE A 57 1.06 -0.47 6.23
C ILE A 57 -0.15 0.37 6.68
N MET A 58 -0.28 0.69 7.96
CA MET A 58 -1.42 1.48 8.46
C MET A 58 -1.47 2.92 7.95
N VAL A 59 -0.31 3.50 7.59
CA VAL A 59 -0.20 4.82 6.94
C VAL A 59 -0.86 4.84 5.54
N MET A 60 -1.14 3.68 4.94
CA MET A 60 -1.92 3.58 3.71
C MET A 60 -3.31 4.23 3.88
N VAL A 61 -4.09 3.84 4.89
CA VAL A 61 -5.47 4.32 5.10
C VAL A 61 -5.60 5.86 5.10
N PRO A 62 -4.83 6.63 5.90
CA PRO A 62 -4.93 8.08 5.90
C PRO A 62 -4.42 8.71 4.59
N LEU A 63 -3.45 8.10 3.91
CA LEU A 63 -2.97 8.57 2.61
C LEU A 63 -4.08 8.53 1.57
N TYR A 64 -4.86 7.45 1.49
CA TYR A 64 -6.01 7.36 0.57
C TYR A 64 -7.09 8.37 0.95
N ALA A 65 -7.41 8.49 2.24
CA ALA A 65 -8.41 9.46 2.70
C ALA A 65 -8.04 10.91 2.31
N VAL A 66 -6.78 11.32 2.53
CA VAL A 66 -6.28 12.65 2.16
C VAL A 66 -6.24 12.82 0.64
N SER A 67 -5.83 11.80 -0.11
CA SER A 67 -5.81 11.86 -1.58
C SER A 67 -7.20 12.07 -2.18
N SER A 68 -8.21 11.37 -1.66
CA SER A 68 -9.61 11.51 -2.07
C SER A 68 -10.16 12.90 -1.74
N PHE A 69 -9.75 13.48 -0.62
CA PHE A 69 -10.12 14.85 -0.26
C PHE A 69 -9.47 15.89 -1.18
N ILE A 70 -8.18 15.75 -1.49
CA ILE A 70 -7.47 16.69 -2.36
C ILE A 70 -7.99 16.63 -3.80
N ALA A 71 -8.39 15.46 -4.29
CA ALA A 71 -9.00 15.29 -5.60
C ALA A 71 -10.31 16.08 -5.80
N LEU A 72 -11.02 16.38 -4.71
CA LEU A 72 -12.19 17.27 -4.77
C LEU A 72 -11.81 18.72 -5.05
N PHE A 73 -10.64 19.19 -4.62
CA PHE A 73 -10.23 20.60 -4.78
C PHE A 73 -9.39 20.86 -6.03
N SER A 74 -8.53 19.92 -6.42
CA SER A 74 -7.69 20.09 -7.61
C SER A 74 -7.35 18.75 -8.27
N LEU A 75 -7.71 18.62 -9.55
CA LEU A 75 -7.37 17.46 -10.38
C LEU A 75 -5.85 17.37 -10.67
N ARG A 76 -5.18 18.51 -10.78
CA ARG A 76 -3.73 18.54 -11.07
C ARG A 76 -2.90 18.09 -9.87
N ALA A 77 -3.31 18.46 -8.67
CA ALA A 77 -2.70 17.97 -7.44
C ALA A 77 -3.01 16.48 -7.22
N ALA A 78 -4.22 16.03 -7.56
CA ALA A 78 -4.60 14.62 -7.47
C ALA A 78 -3.68 13.71 -8.29
N PHE A 79 -3.37 14.09 -9.53
CA PHE A 79 -2.50 13.30 -10.39
C PHE A 79 -1.09 13.07 -9.79
N PHE A 80 -0.51 14.09 -9.13
CA PHE A 80 0.78 13.92 -8.46
C PHE A 80 0.67 13.00 -7.24
N ILE A 81 -0.41 13.11 -6.47
CA ILE A 81 -0.67 12.27 -5.30
C ILE A 81 -0.94 10.81 -5.71
N ASP A 82 -1.60 10.59 -6.85
CA ASP A 82 -1.81 9.27 -7.44
C ASP A 82 -0.47 8.60 -7.76
N ALA A 83 0.47 9.31 -8.40
CA ALA A 83 1.80 8.77 -8.66
C ALA A 83 2.57 8.41 -7.36
N VAL A 84 2.47 9.23 -6.32
CA VAL A 84 3.08 8.93 -5.01
C VAL A 84 2.42 7.71 -4.36
N ARG A 85 1.10 7.56 -4.53
CA ARG A 85 0.34 6.42 -4.02
C ARG A 85 0.78 5.12 -4.67
N ASP A 86 0.95 5.11 -5.99
CA ASP A 86 1.42 3.93 -6.72
C ASP A 86 2.78 3.44 -6.21
N ILE A 87 3.72 4.37 -6.00
CA ILE A 87 5.03 4.08 -5.39
C ILE A 87 4.87 3.55 -3.94
N TYR A 88 3.92 4.13 -3.19
CA TYR A 88 3.65 3.70 -1.82
C TYR A 88 3.03 2.30 -1.74
N GLU A 89 2.20 1.91 -2.71
CA GLU A 89 1.63 0.56 -2.81
C GLU A 89 2.74 -0.50 -2.92
N ALA A 90 3.72 -0.28 -3.81
CA ALA A 90 4.88 -1.17 -3.93
C ALA A 90 5.68 -1.27 -2.62
N PHE A 91 5.90 -0.14 -1.95
CA PHE A 91 6.57 -0.11 -0.65
C PHE A 91 5.79 -0.86 0.45
N VAL A 92 4.46 -0.74 0.46
CA VAL A 92 3.58 -1.45 1.41
C VAL A 92 3.65 -2.96 1.20
N ILE A 93 3.64 -3.42 -0.05
CA ILE A 93 3.80 -4.84 -0.39
C ILE A 93 5.14 -5.38 0.12
N TYR A 94 6.23 -4.62 -0.05
CA TYR A 94 7.54 -4.98 0.51
C TYR A 94 7.52 -5.09 2.04
N CYS A 95 6.90 -4.12 2.72
CA CYS A 95 6.77 -4.13 4.18
C CYS A 95 5.93 -5.32 4.67
N PHE A 96 4.86 -5.65 3.95
CA PHE A 96 4.01 -6.80 4.22
C PHE A 96 4.76 -8.13 4.05
N PHE A 97 5.51 -8.29 2.97
CA PHE A 97 6.35 -9.46 2.75
C PHE A 97 7.39 -9.64 3.86
N THR A 98 8.03 -8.55 4.27
CA THR A 98 9.01 -8.57 5.37
C THR A 98 8.36 -8.93 6.71
N LEU A 99 7.13 -8.48 6.96
CA LEU A 99 6.35 -8.88 8.12
C LEU A 99 6.07 -10.37 8.14
N LEU A 100 5.53 -10.91 7.05
CA LEU A 100 5.23 -12.34 6.93
C LEU A 100 6.49 -13.16 7.19
N THR A 101 7.60 -12.83 6.52
CA THR A 101 8.88 -13.50 6.73
C THR A 101 9.32 -13.47 8.20
N SER A 102 9.10 -12.35 8.88
CA SER A 102 9.45 -12.21 10.30
C SER A 102 8.48 -12.97 11.23
N TYR A 103 7.21 -13.10 10.86
CA TYR A 103 6.22 -13.91 11.59
C TYR A 103 6.47 -15.42 11.43
N LEU A 104 6.97 -15.87 10.28
CA LEU A 104 7.34 -17.26 10.01
C LEU A 104 8.65 -17.70 10.67
N GLY A 105 9.24 -16.87 11.55
CA GLY A 105 10.48 -17.19 12.25
C GLY A 105 11.75 -16.72 11.53
N GLY A 106 11.63 -15.83 10.56
CA GLY A 106 12.76 -15.22 9.83
C GLY A 106 13.09 -15.92 8.51
N GLN A 107 14.05 -15.35 7.78
CA GLN A 107 14.42 -15.79 6.42
C GLN A 107 14.86 -17.27 6.35
N ARG A 108 15.59 -17.75 7.37
CA ARG A 108 16.06 -19.15 7.40
C ARG A 108 14.92 -20.13 7.63
N SER A 109 14.02 -19.81 8.56
CA SER A 109 12.85 -20.63 8.88
C SER A 109 11.88 -20.70 7.70
N LEU A 110 11.69 -19.57 7.00
CA LEU A 110 10.92 -19.52 5.77
C LEU A 110 11.55 -20.38 4.67
N LEU A 111 12.87 -20.29 4.48
CA LEU A 111 13.58 -21.11 3.48
C LEU A 111 13.49 -22.61 3.80
N ILE A 112 13.62 -23.02 5.07
CA ILE A 112 13.48 -24.42 5.50
C ILE A 112 12.04 -24.91 5.33
N LEU A 113 11.05 -24.08 5.64
CA LEU A 113 9.63 -24.41 5.51
C LEU A 113 9.19 -24.50 4.05
N LEU A 114 9.84 -23.74 3.16
CA LEU A 114 9.65 -23.83 1.71
C LEU A 114 10.43 -24.99 1.08
N HIS A 115 11.61 -25.37 1.62
CA HIS A 115 12.46 -26.47 1.10
C HIS A 115 11.81 -27.86 1.17
N GLY A 116 10.67 -28.00 1.85
CA GLY A 116 9.94 -29.25 1.95
C GLY A 116 8.53 -29.23 1.36
N ARG A 117 8.09 -28.11 0.76
CA ARG A 117 6.74 -28.01 0.15
C ARG A 117 6.84 -28.27 -1.36
N PRO A 118 5.97 -29.13 -1.93
CA PRO A 118 5.91 -29.29 -3.38
C PRO A 118 5.56 -27.95 -4.03
N PRO A 119 6.15 -27.63 -5.20
CA PRO A 119 5.92 -26.37 -5.91
C PRO A 119 4.42 -26.21 -6.15
N LYS A 120 3.89 -25.02 -5.84
CA LYS A 120 2.47 -24.72 -6.01
C LYS A 120 2.26 -24.17 -7.40
N ASP A 121 1.37 -24.79 -8.16
CA ASP A 121 1.02 -24.32 -9.50
C ASP A 121 0.47 -22.87 -9.43
N PRO A 122 0.99 -21.95 -10.26
CA PRO A 122 0.50 -20.59 -10.30
C PRO A 122 -0.93 -20.54 -10.87
N PRO A 123 -1.75 -19.55 -10.47
CA PRO A 123 -3.07 -19.35 -11.05
C PRO A 123 -2.99 -19.06 -12.56
N LEU A 124 -3.94 -19.60 -13.34
CA LEU A 124 -4.11 -19.30 -14.77
C LEU A 124 -4.27 -17.78 -14.94
N PRO A 125 -3.52 -17.08 -15.85
CA PRO A 125 -2.87 -17.52 -17.08
C PRO A 125 -1.33 -17.67 -17.00
N ILE A 126 -0.73 -17.50 -15.82
CA ILE A 126 0.74 -17.54 -15.63
C ILE A 126 1.29 -18.98 -15.80
N ASN A 127 0.42 -19.99 -15.64
CA ASN A 127 0.74 -21.40 -15.83
C ASN A 127 1.32 -21.76 -17.23
N PHE A 128 1.04 -20.96 -18.27
CA PHE A 128 1.54 -21.21 -19.63
C PHE A 128 2.96 -20.70 -19.87
N ILE A 129 3.47 -19.77 -19.05
CA ILE A 129 4.75 -19.08 -19.27
C ILE A 129 5.79 -19.49 -18.23
N MET A 130 5.39 -19.72 -16.97
CA MET A 130 6.31 -20.14 -15.91
C MET A 130 5.75 -21.36 -15.18
N ARG A 131 6.36 -22.51 -15.44
CA ARG A 131 6.06 -23.76 -14.73
C ARG A 131 6.93 -23.81 -13.48
N GLU A 132 6.27 -23.92 -12.32
CA GLU A 132 6.83 -24.12 -10.99
C GLU A 132 7.69 -22.95 -10.47
N ILE A 133 7.03 -22.00 -9.77
CA ILE A 133 7.76 -21.02 -8.96
C ILE A 133 8.20 -21.74 -7.67
N ASP A 134 9.42 -22.24 -7.67
CA ASP A 134 10.05 -22.74 -6.45
C ASP A 134 10.57 -21.56 -5.63
N VAL A 135 9.77 -21.14 -4.66
CA VAL A 135 10.10 -20.04 -3.73
C VAL A 135 11.22 -20.45 -2.76
N SER A 136 11.59 -21.73 -2.72
CA SER A 136 12.65 -22.27 -1.87
C SER A 136 14.07 -21.96 -2.38
N ASP A 137 14.20 -21.67 -3.68
CA ASP A 137 15.47 -21.28 -4.27
C ASP A 137 15.88 -19.86 -3.81
N PRO A 138 17.09 -19.67 -3.24
CA PRO A 138 17.64 -18.36 -2.92
C PRO A 138 17.54 -17.34 -4.06
N TYR A 139 17.65 -17.77 -5.32
CA TYR A 139 17.55 -16.92 -6.50
C TYR A 139 16.12 -16.48 -6.76
N THR A 140 15.12 -17.35 -6.64
CA THR A 140 13.69 -16.99 -6.75
C THR A 140 13.28 -16.02 -5.66
N PHE A 141 13.78 -16.20 -4.43
CA PHE A 141 13.54 -15.26 -3.33
C PHE A 141 14.15 -13.88 -3.60
N LEU A 142 15.37 -13.84 -4.16
CA LEU A 142 16.00 -12.58 -4.58
C LEU A 142 15.28 -11.94 -5.76
N PHE A 143 14.79 -12.74 -6.71
CA PHE A 143 14.01 -12.26 -7.86
C PHE A 143 12.66 -11.71 -7.42
N LEU A 144 12.01 -12.32 -6.44
CA LEU A 144 10.79 -11.82 -5.82
C LEU A 144 11.05 -10.50 -5.09
N LYS A 145 12.13 -10.43 -4.30
CA LYS A 145 12.54 -9.18 -3.63
C LYS A 145 12.86 -8.08 -4.64
N ARG A 146 13.48 -8.43 -5.78
CA ARG A 146 13.79 -7.51 -6.87
C ARG A 146 12.54 -7.10 -7.66
N GLY A 147 11.60 -8.03 -7.88
CA GLY A 147 10.34 -7.81 -8.56
C GLY A 147 9.38 -6.94 -7.74
N ILE A 148 9.33 -7.13 -6.42
CA ILE A 148 8.57 -6.26 -5.50
C ILE A 148 9.15 -4.84 -5.48
N LEU A 149 10.45 -4.67 -5.71
CA LEU A 149 11.10 -3.35 -5.80
C LEU A 149 10.98 -2.70 -7.19
N GLN A 150 10.57 -3.47 -8.20
CA GLN A 150 10.48 -3.05 -9.61
C GLN A 150 9.04 -2.62 -9.98
N TYR A 151 8.06 -3.04 -9.20
CA TYR A 151 6.71 -2.48 -9.19
C TYR A 151 6.71 -1.12 -8.50
#